data_AF-A0A841GB95-F1
#
_entry.id   AF-A0A841GB95-F1
#
_cell.length_a   1.000
_cell.length_b   1.000
_cell.length_c   1.000
_cell.angle_alpha   90.00
_cell.angle_beta   90.00
_cell.angle_gamma   90.00
#
_symmetry.space_group_name_H-M   'P 1'
#
loop_
_entity.id
_entity.type
_entity.pdbx_description
1 polymer ?
#
loop_
_entity_poly.entity_id
_entity_poly.type
_entity_poly.pdbx_seq_one_letter_code
_entity_poly.pdbx_strand_id
1 'polypeptide(L)'
;MLSHLKNLKLTLVIGQYAMAYHFPDETGTLTEIVQAWHKYWPHTVPLPHPSPRNNLWLKHNPWFEQELVPLLQNRVAEILAGDAPRAMLE
;
A
#
# COMPACT_ATOMS: atom_id res chain seq x y z
N MET A 1 6.44 19.43 0.05
CA MET A 1 5.21 19.01 -0.65
C MET A 1 4.42 17.99 0.16
N LEU A 2 5.00 16.83 0.55
CA LEU A 2 4.30 15.83 1.38
C LEU A 2 3.90 16.35 2.79
N SER A 3 4.72 17.21 3.40
CA SER A 3 4.48 17.81 4.73
C SER A 3 3.19 18.67 4.84
N HIS A 4 2.57 18.98 3.70
CA HIS A 4 1.34 19.78 3.63
C HIS A 4 0.07 18.92 3.67
N LEU A 5 0.18 17.60 3.49
CA LEU A 5 -0.93 16.66 3.57
C LEU A 5 -1.29 16.41 5.05
N LYS A 6 -2.22 17.19 5.61
CA LYS A 6 -2.55 17.15 7.05
C LYS A 6 -3.41 15.95 7.48
N ASN A 7 -4.10 15.32 6.54
CA ASN A 7 -5.01 14.19 6.80
C ASN A 7 -4.51 12.90 6.14
N LEU A 8 -3.19 12.70 6.04
CA LEU A 8 -2.62 11.49 5.46
C LEU A 8 -2.98 10.27 6.33
N LYS A 9 -3.81 9.36 5.82
CA LYS A 9 -4.26 8.14 6.53
C LYS A 9 -3.62 6.86 6.04
N LEU A 10 -3.17 6.84 4.78
CA LEU A 10 -2.58 5.68 4.11
C LEU A 10 -1.65 6.14 2.99
N THR A 11 -0.46 5.54 2.90
CA THR A 11 0.50 5.75 1.81
C THR A 11 0.74 4.44 1.07
N LEU A 12 0.41 4.41 -0.22
CA LEU A 12 0.69 3.25 -1.07
C LEU A 12 2.02 3.47 -1.80
N VAL A 13 3.02 2.65 -1.49
CA VAL A 13 4.37 2.78 -2.04
C VAL A 13 4.52 1.78 -3.19
N ILE A 14 4.29 2.25 -4.42
CA ILE A 14 4.12 1.37 -5.59
C ILE A 14 5.37 1.39 -6.47
N GLY A 15 6.03 0.23 -6.57
CA GLY A 15 7.19 0.02 -7.43
C GLY A 15 8.53 0.49 -6.85
N GLN A 16 9.61 0.06 -7.48
CA GLN A 16 10.98 0.15 -6.92
C GLN A 16 11.44 1.57 -6.62
N TYR A 17 11.08 2.56 -7.44
CA TYR A 17 11.53 3.95 -7.24
C TYR A 17 10.84 4.57 -6.03
N ALA A 18 9.55 4.29 -5.84
CA ALA A 18 8.83 4.74 -4.66
C ALA A 18 9.38 4.05 -3.40
N MET A 19 9.67 2.74 -3.48
CA MET A 19 10.27 2.00 -2.37
C MET A 19 11.64 2.56 -1.99
N ALA A 20 12.52 2.83 -2.96
CA ALA A 20 13.83 3.40 -2.70
C ALA A 20 13.75 4.79 -2.01
N TYR A 21 12.73 5.58 -2.32
CA TYR A 21 12.51 6.88 -1.68
C TYR A 21 11.92 6.75 -0.27
N HIS A 22 10.93 5.88 -0.08
CA HIS A 22 10.20 5.74 1.18
C HIS A 22 10.86 4.80 2.20
N PHE A 23 11.70 3.89 1.74
CA PHE A 23 12.37 2.87 2.54
C PHE A 23 13.88 2.82 2.23
N PRO A 24 14.62 3.92 2.46
CA PRO A 24 16.04 4.01 2.07
C PRO A 24 16.93 2.98 2.79
N ASP A 25 16.50 2.53 3.98
CA ASP A 25 17.24 1.56 4.80
C ASP A 25 16.80 0.10 4.57
N GLU A 26 15.77 -0.14 3.75
CA GLU A 26 15.33 -1.50 3.46
C GLU A 26 16.21 -2.15 2.41
N THR A 27 16.85 -3.23 2.81
CA THR A 27 17.66 -4.08 1.94
C THR A 27 16.92 -5.37 1.66
N GLY A 28 16.65 -5.68 0.39
CA GLY A 28 15.98 -6.92 0.01
C GLY A 28 15.42 -6.88 -1.41
N THR A 29 14.93 -8.03 -1.85
CA THR A 29 14.17 -8.18 -3.09
C THR A 29 12.80 -7.52 -2.97
N LEU A 30 12.16 -7.24 -4.11
CA LEU A 30 10.78 -6.75 -4.16
C LEU A 30 9.84 -7.63 -3.33
N THR A 31 10.00 -8.96 -3.43
CA THR A 31 9.16 -9.91 -2.69
C THR A 31 9.33 -9.75 -1.18
N GLU A 32 10.56 -9.69 -0.68
CA GLU A 32 10.83 -9.56 0.76
C GLU A 32 10.25 -8.26 1.31
N ILE A 33 10.44 -7.14 0.60
CA ILE A 33 9.92 -5.83 1.01
C ILE A 33 8.38 -5.84 1.04
N VAL A 34 7.74 -6.37 -0.01
CA VAL A 34 6.27 -6.44 -0.06
C VAL A 34 5.76 -7.42 1.01
N GLN A 35 6.43 -8.55 1.25
CA GLN A 35 6.02 -9.54 2.26
C GLN A 35 6.15 -8.99 3.69
N ALA A 36 7.08 -8.07 3.92
CA ALA A 36 7.22 -7.33 5.17
C ALA A 36 6.18 -6.20 5.36
N TRP A 37 5.10 -6.15 4.57
CA TRP A 37 4.08 -5.09 4.62
C TRP A 37 3.50 -4.85 6.02
N HIS A 38 3.40 -5.89 6.85
CA HIS A 38 2.93 -5.78 8.24
C HIS A 38 3.75 -4.81 9.09
N LYS A 39 5.05 -4.65 8.79
CA LYS A 39 5.95 -3.71 9.50
C LYS A 39 5.49 -2.26 9.38
N TYR A 40 4.80 -1.93 8.29
CA TYR A 40 4.40 -0.57 7.93
C TYR A 40 2.88 -0.32 8.06
N TRP A 41 2.12 -1.39 8.29
CA TRP A 41 0.68 -1.37 8.48
C TRP A 41 0.29 -0.57 9.75
N PRO A 42 -0.86 0.14 9.78
CA PRO A 42 -1.84 0.36 8.71
C PRO A 42 -1.62 1.64 7.88
N HIS A 43 -0.49 2.32 8.07
CA HIS A 43 -0.27 3.66 7.53
C HIS A 43 0.48 3.67 6.21
N THR A 44 1.27 2.65 5.92
CA THR A 44 2.07 2.55 4.70
C THR A 44 2.08 1.11 4.20
N VAL A 45 1.96 0.92 2.88
CA VAL A 45 1.93 -0.42 2.29
C VAL A 45 2.83 -0.45 1.05
N PRO A 46 3.92 -1.24 1.06
CA PRO A 46 4.71 -1.52 -0.14
C PRO A 46 3.92 -2.41 -1.10
N LEU A 47 3.88 -2.06 -2.38
CA LEU A 47 3.18 -2.81 -3.42
C LEU A 47 4.04 -2.98 -4.67
N PRO A 48 3.98 -4.13 -5.36
CA PRO A 48 4.59 -4.28 -6.67
C PRO A 48 3.96 -3.28 -7.67
N HIS A 49 4.73 -2.86 -8.67
CA HIS A 49 4.16 -2.01 -9.73
C HIS A 49 3.08 -2.77 -10.52
N PRO A 50 1.95 -2.15 -10.89
CA PRO A 50 0.85 -2.80 -11.62
C PRO A 50 1.16 -2.99 -13.13
N SER A 51 2.41 -3.32 -13.48
CA SER A 51 2.79 -3.59 -14.88
C SER A 51 2.46 -5.05 -15.24
N PRO A 52 2.03 -5.36 -16.47
CA PRO A 52 1.91 -6.73 -16.97
C PRO A 52 3.19 -7.57 -16.79
N ARG A 53 4.36 -6.90 -16.70
CA ARG A 53 5.65 -7.54 -16.39
C ARG A 53 5.66 -8.27 -15.05
N ASN A 54 4.79 -7.90 -14.11
CA ASN A 54 4.68 -8.52 -12.78
C ASN A 54 3.69 -9.70 -12.74
N ASN A 55 3.09 -10.10 -13.86
CA ASN A 55 2.17 -11.24 -13.89
C ASN A 55 2.82 -12.55 -13.39
N LEU A 56 4.10 -12.78 -13.72
CA LEU A 56 4.83 -13.94 -13.21
C LEU A 56 5.07 -13.86 -11.70
N TRP A 57 5.34 -12.65 -11.19
CA TRP A 57 5.50 -12.42 -9.76
C TRP A 57 4.20 -12.73 -9.02
N LEU A 58 3.04 -12.26 -9.51
CA LEU A 58 1.73 -12.54 -8.92
C LEU A 58 1.44 -14.05 -8.88
N LYS A 59 1.74 -14.78 -9.96
CA LYS A 59 1.60 -16.24 -10.02
C LYS A 59 2.44 -16.97 -8.97
N HIS A 60 3.65 -16.49 -8.67
CA HIS A 60 4.53 -17.08 -7.67
C HIS A 60 4.24 -16.61 -6.23
N ASN A 61 3.46 -15.54 -6.06
CA ASN A 61 3.17 -14.93 -4.76
C ASN A 61 1.65 -14.82 -4.54
N PRO A 62 0.90 -15.94 -4.51
CA PRO A 62 -0.55 -15.92 -4.41
C PRO A 62 -1.06 -15.27 -3.11
N TRP A 63 -0.25 -15.29 -2.04
CA TRP A 63 -0.51 -14.59 -0.78
C TRP A 63 -0.79 -13.10 -0.97
N PHE A 64 -0.20 -12.47 -2.00
CA PHE A 64 -0.43 -11.05 -2.27
C PHE A 64 -1.91 -10.77 -2.54
N GLU A 65 -2.54 -11.54 -3.42
CA GLU A 65 -3.95 -11.38 -3.78
C GLU A 65 -4.89 -11.99 -2.74
N GLN A 66 -4.46 -13.04 -2.04
CA GLN A 66 -5.30 -13.76 -1.09
C GLN A 66 -5.33 -13.12 0.30
N GLU A 67 -4.25 -12.45 0.71
CA GLU A 67 -4.10 -11.94 2.07
C GLU A 67 -4.01 -10.41 2.09
N LEU A 68 -3.06 -9.83 1.35
CA LEU A 68 -2.80 -8.39 1.42
C LEU A 68 -3.90 -7.56 0.72
N VAL A 69 -4.30 -7.94 -0.50
CA VAL A 69 -5.29 -7.17 -1.27
C VAL A 69 -6.64 -7.01 -0.54
N PRO A 70 -7.25 -8.06 0.05
CA PRO A 70 -8.51 -7.91 0.78
C PRO A 70 -8.39 -6.98 2.00
N LEU A 71 -7.31 -7.09 2.77
CA LEU A 71 -7.06 -6.22 3.92
C LEU A 71 -6.88 -4.76 3.48
N LEU A 72 -6.16 -4.54 2.38
CA LEU A 72 -5.97 -3.21 1.82
C LEU A 72 -7.28 -2.60 1.32
N GLN A 73 -8.13 -3.39 0.64
CA GLN A 73 -9.45 -2.95 0.19
C GLN A 73 -10.32 -2.51 1.37
N ASN A 74 -10.37 -3.30 2.44
CA ASN A 74 -11.10 -2.95 3.65
C ASN A 74 -10.57 -1.65 4.27
N ARG A 75 -9.24 -1.51 4.39
CA ARG A 75 -8.63 -0.30 4.93
C ARG A 75 -8.92 0.95 4.12
N VAL A 76 -8.90 0.83 2.79
CA VAL A 76 -9.28 1.93 1.89
C VAL A 76 -10.76 2.29 2.09
N ALA A 77 -11.65 1.29 2.18
CA ALA A 77 -13.07 1.51 2.42
C ALA A 77 -13.34 2.21 3.77
N GLU A 78 -12.67 1.82 4.84
CA GLU A 78 -12.75 2.48 6.16
C GLU A 78 -12.36 3.96 6.08
N ILE A 79 -11.26 4.27 5.40
CA ILE A 79 -10.77 5.65 5.25
C ILE A 79 -11.78 6.48 4.47
N LEU A 80 -12.29 5.95 3.35
CA LEU A 80 -13.27 6.65 2.52
C LEU A 80 -14.63 6.83 3.22
N ALA A 81 -15.05 5.86 4.04
CA ALA A 81 -16.28 5.95 4.83
C ALA A 81 -16.15 6.96 5.99
N GLY A 82 -14.98 7.03 6.64
CA GLY A 82 -14.70 7.98 7.73
C GLY A 82 -14.53 9.43 7.26
N ASP A 83 -14.28 9.64 5.97
CA ASP A 83 -14.13 10.97 5.33
C ASP A 83 -15.34 11.37 4.48
N ALA A 84 -16.44 10.59 4.54
CA ALA A 84 -17.70 10.96 3.91
C ALA A 84 -18.09 12.37 4.40
N PRO A 85 -18.43 13.31 3.48
CA PRO A 85 -18.66 14.69 3.86
C PRO A 85 -19.75 14.76 4.91
N ARG A 86 -19.40 15.36 6.06
CA ARG A 86 -20.26 15.63 7.21
C ARG A 86 -21.57 16.36 6.85
N ALA A 87 -21.68 16.85 5.62
CA ALA A 87 -22.82 17.54 5.03
C ALA A 87 -23.94 16.61 4.50
N MET A 88 -23.82 15.29 4.56
CA MET A 88 -24.92 14.36 4.18
C MET A 88 -25.83 13.96 5.34
N LEU A 89 -25.70 14.60 6.51
CA LEU A 89 -26.48 14.31 7.73
C LEU A 89 -27.35 15.49 8.21
N GLU A 90 -27.65 16.46 7.35
CA GLU A 90 -28.64 17.53 7.63
C GLU A 90 -29.80 17.49 6.63
#